data_AF-A0A7V8AC95-F1
#
_entry.id   AF-A0A7V8AC95-F1
#
_cell.length_a   1.000
_cell.length_b   1.000
_cell.length_c   1.000
_cell.angle_alpha   90.00
_cell.angle_beta   90.00
_cell.angle_gamma   90.00
#
_symmetry.space_group_name_H-M   'P 1'
#
loop_
_entity.id
_entity.type
_entity.pdbx_description
1 polymer ?
#
loop_
_entity_poly.entity_id
_entity_poly.type
_entity_poly.pdbx_seq_one_letter_code
_entity_poly.pdbx_strand_id
1 'polypeptide(L)'
;MAALAASLGSVAIAQVAAPTAPATEVSPAPVQPAPATPTTGPADAVAANEAYARGNAANTAGDAAAAITAWKQAYQLAPRSGAGLQVAMNSAKRLGFAMIDAQDLRSAEAYFAAEAIISRRLYFLGETSARRLSEAVTHWASGAGAMGRSNESAALVFYAQEIRARAQAAASSQILKRDAEFKADSVEAVRVNVGGLCVTSHVEMLASLVSCQDEAGARTEAVSMQSRQIIADAPPPPTKAERDAADAKKKKGDE
;
A
#
# COMPACT_ATOMS: atom_id res chain seq x y z
N MET A 1 17.50 -63.21 49.59
CA MET A 1 18.13 -63.51 48.28
C MET A 1 18.35 -62.17 47.60
N ALA A 2 19.55 -61.61 47.72
CA ALA A 2 20.73 -61.80 46.88
C ALA A 2 20.74 -60.80 45.70
N ALA A 3 21.91 -60.17 45.54
CA ALA A 3 22.20 -58.94 44.84
C ALA A 3 22.55 -59.14 43.33
N LEU A 4 23.18 -58.10 42.76
CA LEU A 4 23.88 -58.01 41.46
C LEU A 4 23.00 -57.73 40.23
N ALA A 5 23.47 -57.06 39.18
CA ALA A 5 24.63 -56.20 38.91
C ALA A 5 24.44 -55.66 37.48
N ALA A 6 25.04 -54.51 37.18
CA ALA A 6 25.30 -54.07 35.82
C ALA A 6 26.30 -55.02 35.13
N SER A 7 26.18 -55.26 33.81
CA SER A 7 27.34 -55.33 32.92
C SER A 7 26.98 -55.50 31.43
N LEU A 8 27.63 -54.66 30.61
CA LEU A 8 28.29 -54.95 29.32
C LEU A 8 27.47 -55.15 28.04
N GLY A 9 27.91 -54.45 27.00
CA GLY A 9 27.74 -54.92 25.62
C GLY A 9 27.77 -53.85 24.53
N SER A 10 28.84 -53.06 24.43
CA SER A 10 29.11 -52.31 23.19
C SER A 10 29.53 -53.27 22.08
N VAL A 11 28.82 -53.26 20.94
CA VAL A 11 29.38 -53.70 19.65
C VAL A 11 29.04 -52.65 18.61
N ALA A 12 30.10 -52.19 17.94
CA ALA A 12 30.08 -51.20 16.89
C ALA A 12 30.01 -51.87 15.51
N ILE A 13 29.27 -51.20 14.61
CA ILE A 13 29.43 -51.09 13.15
C ILE A 13 29.30 -52.37 12.29
N ALA A 14 28.26 -52.38 11.45
CA ALA A 14 28.36 -52.83 10.07
C ALA A 14 27.38 -52.02 9.19
N GLN A 15 27.94 -51.24 8.29
CA GLN A 15 27.24 -50.50 7.24
C GLN A 15 26.84 -51.50 6.15
N VAL A 16 25.55 -51.70 5.93
CA VAL A 16 25.03 -52.44 4.77
C VAL A 16 23.96 -51.58 4.11
N ALA A 17 24.22 -51.25 2.84
CA ALA A 17 23.34 -50.49 1.98
C ALA A 17 21.96 -51.14 1.89
N ALA A 18 20.91 -50.35 2.13
CA ALA A 18 19.54 -50.78 1.93
C ALA A 18 19.11 -50.56 0.46
N PRO A 19 18.44 -51.55 -0.16
CA PRO A 19 18.12 -51.58 -1.58
C PRO A 19 16.98 -50.62 -1.96
N THR A 20 17.09 -50.12 -3.18
CA THR A 20 16.15 -49.27 -3.93
C THR A 20 14.76 -49.91 -4.01
N ALA A 21 13.76 -49.23 -3.42
CA ALA A 21 12.35 -49.51 -3.66
C ALA A 21 11.91 -48.95 -5.03
N PRO A 22 10.94 -49.60 -5.71
CA PRO A 22 10.53 -49.22 -7.07
C PRO A 22 9.84 -47.86 -7.10
N ALA A 23 10.19 -47.07 -8.12
CA ALA A 23 9.61 -45.77 -8.40
C ALA A 23 8.09 -45.92 -8.62
N THR A 24 7.32 -45.27 -7.75
CA THR A 24 5.90 -45.01 -8.02
C THR A 24 5.84 -43.91 -9.08
N GLU A 25 5.38 -44.26 -10.26
CA GLU A 25 5.14 -43.35 -11.38
C GLU A 25 4.03 -42.37 -10.98
N VAL A 26 4.40 -41.17 -10.56
CA VAL A 26 3.46 -40.08 -10.31
C VAL A 26 2.95 -39.61 -11.66
N SER A 27 1.75 -40.04 -12.01
CA SER A 27 1.00 -39.51 -13.15
C SER A 27 0.88 -37.98 -12.99
N PRO A 28 1.33 -37.15 -13.95
CA PRO A 28 1.27 -35.71 -13.80
C PRO A 28 -0.19 -35.26 -13.82
N ALA A 29 -0.60 -34.58 -12.75
CA ALA A 29 -1.85 -33.86 -12.72
C ALA A 29 -1.96 -32.95 -13.96
N PRO A 30 -3.14 -32.84 -14.60
CA PRO A 30 -3.30 -31.92 -15.72
C PRO A 30 -3.01 -30.50 -15.20
N VAL A 31 -1.93 -29.92 -15.72
CA VAL A 31 -1.61 -28.50 -15.57
C VAL A 31 -2.81 -27.73 -16.12
N GLN A 32 -3.62 -27.16 -15.23
CA GLN A 32 -4.58 -26.14 -15.61
C GLN A 32 -3.79 -25.02 -16.30
N PRO A 33 -4.21 -24.57 -17.50
CA PRO A 33 -3.65 -23.37 -18.09
C PRO A 33 -3.81 -22.23 -17.06
N ALA A 34 -2.73 -21.49 -16.82
CA ALA A 34 -2.85 -20.22 -16.09
C ALA A 34 -4.02 -19.43 -16.71
N PRO A 35 -4.90 -18.81 -15.90
CA PRO A 35 -5.92 -17.92 -16.45
C PRO A 35 -5.20 -16.92 -17.36
N ALA A 36 -5.64 -16.84 -18.62
CA ALA A 36 -5.03 -15.97 -19.61
C ALA A 36 -5.00 -14.56 -19.01
N THR A 37 -3.80 -14.07 -18.68
CA THR A 37 -3.60 -12.64 -18.49
C THR A 37 -4.07 -12.00 -19.80
N PRO A 38 -5.08 -11.11 -19.79
CA PRO A 38 -5.44 -10.41 -21.01
C PRO A 38 -4.18 -9.72 -21.52
N THR A 39 -3.67 -10.18 -22.66
CA THR A 39 -2.52 -9.59 -23.32
C THR A 39 -2.97 -8.25 -23.86
N THR A 40 -2.93 -7.23 -23.02
CA THR A 40 -3.31 -5.87 -23.42
C THR A 40 -2.29 -5.39 -24.45
N GLY A 41 -2.72 -5.27 -25.70
CA GLY A 41 -1.90 -4.87 -26.83
C GLY A 41 -1.83 -3.34 -27.00
N PRO A 42 -1.03 -2.85 -27.97
CA PRO A 42 -0.97 -1.42 -28.30
C PRO A 42 -2.34 -0.82 -28.66
N ALA A 43 -3.24 -1.62 -29.25
CA ALA A 43 -4.59 -1.21 -29.61
C ALA A 43 -5.45 -0.86 -28.37
N ASP A 44 -5.25 -1.57 -27.26
CA ASP A 44 -5.99 -1.33 -26.01
C ASP A 44 -5.58 -0.01 -25.36
N ALA A 45 -4.31 0.40 -25.54
CA ALA A 45 -3.82 1.71 -25.08
C ALA A 45 -4.52 2.87 -25.81
N VAL A 46 -4.71 2.77 -27.12
CA VAL A 46 -5.41 3.78 -27.92
C VAL A 46 -6.89 3.82 -27.52
N ALA A 47 -7.53 2.66 -27.46
CA ALA A 47 -8.94 2.55 -27.08
C ALA A 47 -9.21 3.08 -25.65
N ALA A 48 -8.29 2.87 -24.71
CA ALA A 48 -8.37 3.42 -23.36
C ALA A 48 -8.32 4.96 -23.37
N ASN A 49 -7.41 5.56 -24.15
CA ASN A 49 -7.31 7.02 -24.29
C ASN A 49 -8.56 7.61 -24.95
N GLU A 50 -9.08 6.97 -25.99
CA GLU A 50 -10.32 7.40 -26.64
C GLU A 50 -11.51 7.34 -25.69
N ALA A 51 -11.64 6.26 -24.91
CA ALA A 51 -12.68 6.14 -23.88
C ALA A 51 -12.54 7.24 -22.82
N TYR A 52 -11.32 7.54 -22.37
CA TYR A 52 -11.08 8.62 -21.43
C TYR A 52 -11.46 9.99 -22.00
N ALA A 53 -11.11 10.25 -23.26
CA ALA A 53 -11.49 11.48 -23.97
C ALA A 53 -13.01 11.61 -24.12
N ARG A 54 -13.71 10.53 -24.47
CA ARG A 54 -15.19 10.50 -24.50
C ARG A 54 -15.79 10.84 -23.15
N GLY A 55 -15.23 10.30 -22.06
CA GLY A 55 -15.70 10.63 -20.71
C GLY A 55 -15.54 12.10 -20.37
N ASN A 56 -14.41 12.72 -20.73
CA ASN A 56 -14.21 14.16 -20.52
C ASN A 56 -15.18 15.01 -21.36
N ALA A 57 -15.45 14.61 -22.61
CA ALA A 57 -16.40 15.30 -23.47
C ALA A 57 -17.84 15.22 -22.91
N ALA A 58 -18.28 14.03 -22.49
CA ALA A 58 -19.59 13.83 -21.86
C ALA A 58 -19.73 14.64 -20.56
N ASN A 59 -18.70 14.65 -19.72
CA ASN A 59 -18.68 15.46 -18.50
C ASN A 59 -18.79 16.96 -18.78
N THR A 60 -18.10 17.43 -19.83
CA THR A 60 -18.18 18.85 -20.26
C THR A 60 -19.57 19.20 -20.79
N ALA A 61 -20.25 18.24 -21.42
CA ALA A 61 -21.64 18.37 -21.87
C ALA A 61 -22.68 18.23 -20.74
N GLY A 62 -22.26 17.96 -19.51
CA GLY A 62 -23.15 17.74 -18.36
C GLY A 62 -23.80 16.35 -18.30
N ASP A 63 -23.38 15.42 -19.18
CA ASP A 63 -23.87 14.04 -19.16
C ASP A 63 -22.99 13.18 -18.23
N ALA A 64 -23.33 13.21 -16.94
CA ALA A 64 -22.61 12.47 -15.91
C ALA A 64 -22.66 10.94 -16.12
N ALA A 65 -23.79 10.40 -16.61
CA ALA A 65 -23.95 8.96 -16.80
C ALA A 65 -23.07 8.43 -17.93
N ALA A 66 -23.03 9.13 -19.06
CA ALA A 66 -22.13 8.80 -20.16
C ALA A 66 -20.65 8.99 -19.76
N ALA A 67 -20.34 10.03 -18.98
CA ALA A 67 -19.00 10.28 -18.47
C ALA A 67 -18.49 9.12 -17.60
N ILE A 68 -19.28 8.71 -16.59
CA ILE A 68 -18.96 7.58 -15.71
C ILE A 68 -18.74 6.30 -16.52
N THR A 69 -19.63 6.01 -17.48
CA THR A 69 -19.53 4.81 -18.32
C THR A 69 -18.23 4.80 -19.13
N ALA A 70 -17.88 5.94 -19.74
CA ALA A 70 -16.68 6.06 -20.55
C ALA A 70 -15.39 6.00 -19.71
N TRP A 71 -15.34 6.60 -18.52
CA TRP A 71 -14.19 6.48 -17.62
C TRP A 71 -14.02 5.06 -17.07
N LYS A 72 -15.13 4.36 -16.77
CA LYS A 72 -15.10 2.93 -16.42
C LYS A 72 -14.48 2.09 -17.54
N GLN A 73 -14.92 2.32 -18.78
CA GLN A 73 -14.37 1.66 -19.95
C GLN A 73 -12.87 1.96 -20.12
N ALA A 74 -12.46 3.22 -19.97
CA ALA A 74 -11.05 3.63 -20.07
C ALA A 74 -10.17 2.91 -19.05
N TYR A 75 -10.64 2.74 -17.81
CA TYR A 75 -9.93 2.00 -16.78
C TYR A 75 -9.75 0.52 -17.14
N GLN A 76 -10.80 -0.12 -17.68
CA GLN A 76 -10.76 -1.55 -18.03
C GLN A 76 -9.86 -1.85 -19.23
N LEU A 77 -9.81 -0.94 -20.20
CA LEU A 77 -8.98 -1.08 -21.39
C LEU A 77 -7.51 -0.73 -21.15
N ALA A 78 -7.21 -0.03 -20.05
CA ALA A 78 -5.88 0.47 -19.78
C ALA A 78 -4.86 -0.69 -19.62
N PRO A 79 -3.81 -0.77 -20.46
CA PRO A 79 -2.75 -1.75 -20.29
C PRO A 79 -1.97 -1.49 -19.00
N ARG A 80 -1.28 -2.51 -18.49
CA ARG A 80 -0.37 -2.42 -17.34
C ARG A 80 0.97 -1.73 -17.64
N SER A 81 1.06 -0.99 -18.75
CA SER A 81 2.23 -0.17 -19.11
C SER A 81 2.16 1.21 -18.45
N GLY A 82 3.28 1.96 -18.40
CA GLY A 82 3.31 3.31 -17.81
C GLY A 82 2.22 4.24 -18.37
N ALA A 83 2.10 4.31 -19.70
CA ALA A 83 1.06 5.11 -20.36
C ALA A 83 -0.36 4.63 -20.05
N GLY A 84 -0.62 3.32 -20.03
CA GLY A 84 -1.93 2.77 -19.66
C GLY A 84 -2.29 3.05 -18.21
N LEU A 85 -1.34 2.87 -17.30
CA LEU A 85 -1.50 3.21 -15.89
C LEU A 85 -1.80 4.70 -15.67
N GLN A 86 -1.24 5.61 -16.48
CA GLN A 86 -1.63 7.02 -16.41
C GLN A 86 -3.11 7.25 -16.77
N VAL A 87 -3.63 6.57 -17.80
CA VAL A 87 -5.05 6.63 -18.18
C VAL A 87 -5.92 6.05 -17.07
N ALA A 88 -5.54 4.89 -16.52
CA ALA A 88 -6.26 4.26 -15.41
C ALA A 88 -6.30 5.15 -14.16
N MET A 89 -5.16 5.74 -13.77
CA MET A 89 -5.05 6.68 -12.66
C MET A 89 -5.98 7.88 -12.85
N ASN A 90 -5.93 8.53 -14.02
CA ASN A 90 -6.79 9.68 -14.31
C ASN A 90 -8.28 9.29 -14.35
N SER A 91 -8.60 8.11 -14.86
CA SER A 91 -9.97 7.59 -14.90
C SER A 91 -10.49 7.31 -13.48
N ALA A 92 -9.68 6.66 -12.63
CA ALA A 92 -10.00 6.42 -11.23
C ALA A 92 -10.25 7.73 -10.48
N LYS A 93 -9.38 8.75 -10.67
CA LYS A 93 -9.60 10.09 -10.11
C LYS A 93 -10.96 10.66 -10.49
N ARG A 94 -11.30 10.65 -11.79
CA ARG A 94 -12.58 11.18 -12.29
C ARG A 94 -13.78 10.43 -11.72
N LEU A 95 -13.69 9.10 -11.66
CA LEU A 95 -14.71 8.25 -11.06
C LEU A 95 -14.87 8.54 -9.56
N GLY A 96 -13.78 8.73 -8.82
CA GLY A 96 -13.84 9.11 -7.40
C GLY A 96 -14.67 10.37 -7.17
N PHE A 97 -14.40 11.44 -7.92
CA PHE A 97 -15.19 12.68 -7.83
C PHE A 97 -16.64 12.49 -8.28
N ALA A 98 -16.89 11.76 -9.36
CA ALA A 98 -18.25 11.49 -9.81
C ALA A 98 -19.08 10.69 -8.78
N MET A 99 -18.44 9.79 -8.03
CA MET A 99 -19.10 9.05 -6.96
C MET A 99 -19.37 9.91 -5.72
N ILE A 100 -18.54 10.94 -5.46
CA ILE A 100 -18.87 11.97 -4.44
C ILE A 100 -20.13 12.72 -4.83
N ASP A 101 -20.23 13.16 -6.09
CA ASP A 101 -21.42 13.88 -6.59
C ASP A 101 -22.68 12.99 -6.53
N ALA A 102 -22.51 11.69 -6.76
CA ALA A 102 -23.57 10.68 -6.63
C ALA A 102 -23.85 10.23 -5.17
N GLN A 103 -23.16 10.81 -4.18
CA GLN A 103 -23.22 10.44 -2.76
C GLN A 103 -22.86 8.96 -2.44
N ASP A 104 -22.17 8.28 -3.36
CA ASP A 104 -21.61 6.95 -3.12
C ASP A 104 -20.19 7.06 -2.58
N LEU A 105 -20.09 7.39 -1.29
CA LEU A 105 -18.81 7.62 -0.60
C LEU A 105 -17.92 6.36 -0.56
N ARG A 106 -18.53 5.16 -0.56
CA ARG A 106 -17.78 3.91 -0.51
C ARG A 106 -17.10 3.63 -1.85
N SER A 107 -17.81 3.80 -2.97
CA SER A 107 -17.20 3.70 -4.29
C SER A 107 -16.20 4.82 -4.53
N ALA A 108 -16.49 6.06 -4.08
CA ALA A 108 -15.57 7.18 -4.18
C ALA A 108 -14.22 6.86 -3.51
N GLU A 109 -14.27 6.32 -2.29
CA GLU A 109 -13.06 5.90 -1.59
C GLU A 109 -12.29 4.81 -2.35
N ALA A 110 -12.98 3.78 -2.86
CA ALA A 110 -12.33 2.71 -3.62
C ALA A 110 -11.61 3.25 -4.86
N TYR A 111 -12.21 4.20 -5.57
CA TYR A 111 -11.60 4.86 -6.72
C TYR A 111 -10.40 5.75 -6.33
N PHE A 112 -10.47 6.50 -5.24
CA PHE A 112 -9.33 7.29 -4.75
C PHE A 112 -8.19 6.40 -4.22
N ALA A 113 -8.51 5.27 -3.59
CA ALA A 113 -7.51 4.27 -3.21
C ALA A 113 -6.80 3.72 -4.46
N ALA A 114 -7.55 3.38 -5.51
CA ALA A 114 -6.96 2.96 -6.78
C ALA A 114 -6.11 4.06 -7.43
N GLU A 115 -6.55 5.32 -7.42
CA GLU A 115 -5.75 6.47 -7.88
C GLU A 115 -4.40 6.53 -7.13
N ALA A 116 -4.42 6.45 -5.80
CA ALA A 116 -3.21 6.52 -4.97
C ALA A 116 -2.26 5.35 -5.22
N ILE A 117 -2.79 4.13 -5.32
CA ILE A 117 -1.99 2.92 -5.56
C ILE A 117 -1.33 2.95 -6.94
N ILE A 118 -2.09 3.33 -7.99
CA ILE A 118 -1.54 3.45 -9.34
C ILE A 118 -0.52 4.60 -9.40
N SER A 119 -0.82 5.74 -8.75
CA SER A 119 0.12 6.86 -8.64
C SER A 119 1.43 6.45 -7.98
N ARG A 120 1.37 5.62 -6.94
CA ARG A 120 2.55 5.11 -6.24
C ARG A 120 3.42 4.26 -7.17
N ARG A 121 2.80 3.38 -7.96
CA ARG A 121 3.53 2.58 -8.96
C ARG A 121 4.18 3.46 -10.02
N LEU A 122 3.43 4.40 -10.58
CA LEU A 122 3.96 5.37 -11.55
C LEU A 122 5.11 6.19 -10.98
N TYR A 123 5.07 6.53 -9.68
CA TYR A 123 6.12 7.30 -9.02
C TYR A 123 7.43 6.51 -8.95
N PHE A 124 7.36 5.23 -8.56
CA PHE A 124 8.55 4.37 -8.56
C PHE A 124 9.06 4.00 -9.95
N LEU A 125 8.21 4.12 -10.98
CA LEU A 125 8.63 4.02 -12.38
C LEU A 125 9.24 5.32 -12.94
N GLY A 126 9.20 6.43 -12.19
CA GLY A 126 9.63 7.75 -12.68
C GLY A 126 8.65 8.42 -13.64
N GLU A 127 7.44 7.89 -13.79
CA GLU A 127 6.41 8.33 -14.75
C GLU A 127 5.46 9.38 -14.17
N THR A 128 5.54 9.67 -12.87
CA THR A 128 4.77 10.74 -12.22
C THR A 128 5.58 11.42 -11.12
N SER A 129 5.17 12.62 -10.75
CA SER A 129 5.86 13.41 -9.72
C SER A 129 5.40 13.07 -8.30
N ALA A 130 6.24 13.34 -7.31
CA ALA A 130 5.87 13.27 -5.90
C ALA A 130 4.64 14.13 -5.58
N ARG A 131 4.49 15.28 -6.25
CA ARG A 131 3.31 16.14 -6.13
C ARG A 131 2.04 15.37 -6.53
N ARG A 132 2.02 14.74 -7.70
CA ARG A 132 0.87 13.95 -8.19
C ARG A 132 0.52 12.81 -7.24
N LEU A 133 1.53 12.08 -6.76
CA LEU A 133 1.32 11.03 -5.77
C LEU A 133 0.70 11.58 -4.47
N SER A 134 1.23 12.68 -3.94
CA SER A 134 0.70 13.28 -2.72
C SER A 134 -0.74 13.79 -2.87
N GLU A 135 -1.12 14.29 -4.05
CA GLU A 135 -2.50 14.70 -4.35
C GLU A 135 -3.43 13.47 -4.33
N ALA A 136 -3.06 12.38 -5.00
CA ALA A 136 -3.84 11.15 -5.01
C ALA A 136 -4.03 10.56 -3.60
N VAL A 137 -2.98 10.54 -2.78
CA VAL A 137 -3.06 10.11 -1.37
C VAL A 137 -3.98 11.04 -0.57
N THR A 138 -4.00 12.35 -0.86
CA THR A 138 -4.90 13.31 -0.20
C THR A 138 -6.38 13.04 -0.56
N HIS A 139 -6.67 12.68 -1.82
CA HIS A 139 -8.03 12.28 -2.19
C HIS A 139 -8.46 11.02 -1.45
N TRP A 140 -7.56 10.02 -1.34
CA TRP A 140 -7.85 8.81 -0.59
C TRP A 140 -8.09 9.10 0.89
N ALA A 141 -7.26 9.94 1.50
CA ALA A 141 -7.46 10.41 2.87
C ALA A 141 -8.84 11.07 3.06
N SER A 142 -9.28 11.86 2.07
CA SER A 142 -10.58 12.52 2.10
C SER A 142 -11.73 11.51 2.02
N GLY A 143 -11.63 10.51 1.13
CA GLY A 143 -12.59 9.41 1.04
C GLY A 143 -12.68 8.59 2.34
N ALA A 144 -11.53 8.23 2.93
CA ALA A 144 -11.49 7.52 4.21
C ALA A 144 -12.11 8.35 5.35
N GLY A 145 -11.85 9.66 5.37
CA GLY A 145 -12.43 10.60 6.34
C GLY A 145 -13.95 10.72 6.20
N ALA A 146 -14.45 10.82 4.97
CA ALA A 146 -15.89 10.85 4.68
C ALA A 146 -16.62 9.57 5.12
N MET A 147 -15.91 8.44 5.15
CA MET A 147 -16.40 7.15 5.66
C MET A 147 -16.27 7.00 7.19
N GLY A 148 -15.91 8.07 7.91
CA GLY A 148 -15.76 8.06 9.37
C GLY A 148 -14.45 7.42 9.88
N ARG A 149 -13.50 7.09 9.00
CA ARG A 149 -12.20 6.52 9.36
C ARG A 149 -11.15 7.59 9.58
N SER A 150 -11.33 8.40 10.63
CA SER A 150 -10.48 9.55 10.96
C SER A 150 -9.00 9.19 11.16
N ASN A 151 -8.69 8.08 11.85
CA ASN A 151 -7.31 7.66 12.09
C ASN A 151 -6.58 7.28 10.79
N GLU A 152 -7.27 6.57 9.90
CA GLU A 152 -6.70 6.18 8.60
C GLU A 152 -6.52 7.40 7.69
N SER A 153 -7.52 8.28 7.67
CA SER A 153 -7.45 9.57 6.98
C SER A 153 -6.24 10.38 7.45
N ALA A 154 -6.04 10.50 8.77
CA ALA A 154 -4.90 11.20 9.34
C ALA A 154 -3.57 10.58 8.91
N ALA A 155 -3.43 9.24 8.99
CA ALA A 155 -2.22 8.54 8.54
C ALA A 155 -1.91 8.82 7.05
N LEU A 156 -2.93 8.81 6.19
CA LEU A 156 -2.79 9.14 4.77
C LEU A 156 -2.43 10.62 4.54
N VAL A 157 -2.98 11.55 5.32
CA VAL A 157 -2.59 12.97 5.27
C VAL A 157 -1.12 13.14 5.64
N PHE A 158 -0.65 12.51 6.72
CA PHE A 158 0.77 12.52 7.10
C PHE A 158 1.64 11.94 5.99
N TYR A 159 1.22 10.83 5.38
CA TYR A 159 1.93 10.24 4.26
C TYR A 159 2.04 11.21 3.07
N ALA A 160 0.96 11.89 2.70
CA ALA A 160 0.98 12.89 1.63
C ALA A 160 1.91 14.08 1.94
N GLN A 161 1.93 14.55 3.19
CA GLN A 161 2.83 15.63 3.63
C GLN A 161 4.29 15.20 3.54
N GLU A 162 4.60 13.99 3.98
CA GLU A 162 5.96 13.45 3.97
C GLU A 162 6.50 13.27 2.55
N ILE A 163 5.66 12.80 1.62
CA ILE A 163 6.01 12.72 0.19
C ILE A 163 6.42 14.10 -0.35
N ARG A 164 5.67 15.15 0.01
CA ARG A 164 5.98 16.53 -0.40
C ARG A 164 7.27 17.04 0.27
N ALA A 165 7.42 16.80 1.56
CA ALA A 165 8.59 17.22 2.33
C ALA A 165 9.88 16.59 1.78
N ARG A 166 9.85 15.29 1.49
CA ARG A 166 10.98 14.58 0.87
C ARG A 166 11.31 15.08 -0.52
N ALA A 167 10.30 15.34 -1.35
CA ALA A 167 10.52 15.90 -2.68
C ALA A 167 11.15 17.31 -2.61
N GLN A 168 10.68 18.15 -1.68
CA GLN A 168 11.23 19.49 -1.47
C GLN A 168 12.65 19.44 -0.91
N ALA A 169 12.94 18.52 0.01
CA ALA A 169 14.28 18.35 0.55
C ALA A 169 15.25 17.81 -0.51
N ALA A 170 14.81 16.87 -1.37
CA ALA A 170 15.60 16.39 -2.50
C ALA A 170 15.92 17.49 -3.52
N ALA A 171 14.97 18.41 -3.77
CA ALA A 171 15.23 19.57 -4.62
C ALA A 171 16.21 20.55 -3.95
N SER A 172 16.06 20.75 -2.64
CA SER A 172 16.91 21.66 -1.86
C SER A 172 18.33 21.11 -1.68
N SER A 173 18.50 19.81 -1.50
CA SER A 173 19.81 19.15 -1.37
C SER A 173 20.63 19.26 -2.65
N GLN A 174 19.98 19.16 -3.82
CA GLN A 174 20.63 19.38 -5.11
C GLN A 174 21.14 20.82 -5.27
N ILE A 175 20.38 21.81 -4.80
CA ILE A 175 20.77 23.22 -4.85
C ILE A 175 21.90 23.51 -3.86
N LEU A 176 21.80 22.96 -2.64
CA LEU A 176 22.69 23.28 -1.52
C LEU A 176 23.90 22.34 -1.40
N LYS A 177 24.02 21.31 -2.25
CA LYS A 177 25.05 20.25 -2.18
C LYS A 177 25.19 19.63 -0.78
N ARG A 178 24.06 19.46 -0.08
CA ARG A 178 24.00 18.89 1.28
C ARG A 178 22.96 17.79 1.31
N ASP A 179 23.24 16.72 2.05
CA ASP A 179 22.30 15.61 2.20
C ASP A 179 20.98 16.05 2.85
N ALA A 180 19.89 15.44 2.37
CA ALA A 180 18.56 15.61 2.93
C ALA A 180 18.38 14.60 4.08
N GLU A 181 18.72 15.00 5.30
CA GLU A 181 18.53 14.17 6.49
C GLU A 181 17.17 14.43 7.13
N PHE A 182 16.39 13.36 7.32
CA PHE A 182 15.13 13.39 8.09
C PHE A 182 15.31 12.62 9.40
N LYS A 183 14.95 13.24 10.53
CA LYS A 183 15.02 12.57 11.86
C LYS A 183 14.16 11.31 11.92
N ALA A 184 13.05 11.26 11.19
CA ALA A 184 12.20 10.06 11.11
C ALA A 184 12.90 8.87 10.43
N ASP A 185 13.94 9.11 9.62
CA ASP A 185 14.70 8.04 8.96
C ASP A 185 15.68 7.33 9.90
N SER A 186 16.06 7.96 11.04
CA SER A 186 16.87 7.32 12.07
C SER A 186 16.05 6.47 13.04
N VAL A 187 14.71 6.50 12.94
CA VAL A 187 13.83 5.62 13.72
C VAL A 187 13.72 4.27 13.02
N GLU A 188 14.09 3.20 13.74
CA GLU A 188 14.06 1.82 13.23
C GLU A 188 12.65 1.42 12.75
N ALA A 189 12.58 0.44 11.84
CA ALA A 189 11.35 0.08 11.13
C ALA A 189 10.22 -0.34 12.09
N VAL A 190 9.29 0.59 12.36
CA VAL A 190 8.03 0.31 13.06
C VAL A 190 7.17 -0.61 12.19
N ARG A 191 6.97 -1.85 12.62
CA ARG A 191 6.01 -2.77 11.99
C ARG A 191 4.62 -2.46 12.51
N VAL A 192 3.73 -2.02 11.63
CA VAL A 192 2.33 -1.78 11.96
C VAL A 192 1.46 -2.71 11.12
N ASN A 193 0.56 -3.45 11.76
CA ASN A 193 -0.44 -4.25 11.07
C ASN A 193 -1.70 -3.41 10.92
N VAL A 194 -1.94 -2.88 9.72
CA VAL A 194 -3.23 -2.30 9.35
C VAL A 194 -4.16 -3.45 8.98
N GLY A 195 -5.28 -3.57 9.69
CA GLY A 195 -6.24 -4.66 9.50
C GLY A 195 -6.71 -4.86 8.06
N GLY A 196 -7.20 -6.06 7.75
CA GLY A 196 -7.46 -6.57 6.39
C GLY A 196 -8.63 -5.94 5.60
N LEU A 197 -8.94 -4.66 5.81
CA LEU A 197 -9.92 -3.96 4.97
C LEU A 197 -9.29 -3.62 3.62
N CYS A 198 -9.86 -4.17 2.56
CA CYS A 198 -9.49 -3.86 1.18
C CYS A 198 -10.63 -3.08 0.52
N VAL A 199 -10.52 -1.74 0.48
CA VAL A 199 -11.61 -0.90 -0.05
C VAL A 199 -11.78 -1.07 -1.55
N THR A 200 -10.68 -1.35 -2.24
CA THR A 200 -10.68 -1.59 -3.70
C THR A 200 -11.45 -2.86 -4.07
N SER A 201 -11.59 -3.83 -3.16
CA SER A 201 -12.38 -5.05 -3.40
C SER A 201 -13.88 -4.80 -3.56
N HIS A 202 -14.37 -3.64 -3.09
CA HIS A 202 -15.79 -3.30 -3.22
C HIS A 202 -16.20 -3.01 -4.67
N VAL A 203 -15.24 -2.58 -5.50
CA VAL A 203 -15.47 -2.27 -6.91
C VAL A 203 -14.69 -3.28 -7.74
N GLU A 204 -15.37 -4.35 -8.17
CA GLU A 204 -14.77 -5.51 -8.84
C GLU A 204 -13.86 -5.13 -10.02
N MET A 205 -14.22 -4.09 -10.77
CA MET A 205 -13.43 -3.64 -11.93
C MET A 205 -12.00 -3.21 -11.57
N LEU A 206 -11.75 -2.79 -10.33
CA LEU A 206 -10.45 -2.29 -9.89
C LEU A 206 -9.42 -3.42 -9.76
N ALA A 207 -9.89 -4.66 -9.57
CA ALA A 207 -9.03 -5.84 -9.41
C ALA A 207 -8.11 -6.11 -10.62
N SER A 208 -8.45 -5.57 -11.80
CA SER A 208 -7.64 -5.70 -13.01
C SER A 208 -6.29 -4.99 -12.89
N LEU A 209 -6.19 -3.92 -12.11
CA LEU A 209 -4.99 -3.12 -11.98
C LEU A 209 -4.52 -2.97 -10.53
N VAL A 210 -5.38 -3.16 -9.53
CA VAL A 210 -5.07 -2.93 -8.13
C VAL A 210 -5.40 -4.18 -7.32
N SER A 211 -4.49 -4.60 -6.44
CA SER A 211 -4.74 -5.71 -5.52
C SER A 211 -4.88 -5.23 -4.07
N CYS A 212 -5.54 -6.03 -3.25
CA CYS A 212 -5.62 -5.78 -1.81
C CYS A 212 -4.24 -5.77 -1.13
N GLN A 213 -3.26 -6.47 -1.69
CA GLN A 213 -1.89 -6.45 -1.18
C GLN A 213 -1.21 -5.09 -1.46
N ASP A 214 -1.44 -4.49 -2.62
CA ASP A 214 -0.94 -3.14 -2.90
C ASP A 214 -1.55 -2.10 -1.96
N GLU A 215 -2.86 -2.23 -1.71
CA GLU A 215 -3.58 -1.35 -0.80
C GLU A 215 -3.06 -1.48 0.64
N ALA A 216 -2.94 -2.72 1.13
CA ALA A 216 -2.39 -2.99 2.46
C ALA A 216 -0.95 -2.48 2.58
N GLY A 217 -0.13 -2.63 1.54
CA GLY A 217 1.23 -2.08 1.49
C GLY A 217 1.25 -0.56 1.63
N ALA A 218 0.41 0.15 0.87
CA ALA A 218 0.31 1.60 0.92
C ALA A 218 -0.19 2.12 2.28
N ARG A 219 -1.20 1.46 2.87
CA ARG A 219 -1.68 1.79 4.22
C ARG A 219 -0.61 1.53 5.28
N THR A 220 0.10 0.41 5.19
CA THR A 220 1.15 0.04 6.14
C THR A 220 2.28 1.06 6.11
N GLU A 221 2.69 1.47 4.91
CA GLU A 221 3.68 2.52 4.72
C GLU A 221 3.22 3.83 5.38
N ALA A 222 1.99 4.27 5.12
CA ALA A 222 1.42 5.49 5.69
C ALA A 222 1.43 5.48 7.23
N VAL A 223 0.96 4.38 7.85
CA VAL A 223 0.92 4.28 9.32
C VAL A 223 2.31 4.13 9.92
N SER A 224 3.22 3.41 9.25
CA SER A 224 4.61 3.29 9.70
C SER A 224 5.32 4.64 9.68
N MET A 225 5.08 5.47 8.65
CA MET A 225 5.64 6.82 8.51
C MET A 225 5.09 7.75 9.59
N GLN A 226 3.78 7.74 9.81
CA GLN A 226 3.16 8.49 10.91
C GLN A 226 3.77 8.10 12.26
N SER A 227 3.95 6.80 12.51
CA SER A 227 4.52 6.30 13.76
C SER A 227 5.96 6.78 13.97
N ARG A 228 6.81 6.73 12.92
CA ARG A 228 8.19 7.24 12.99
C ARG A 228 8.22 8.73 13.28
N GLN A 229 7.34 9.51 12.66
CA GLN A 229 7.26 10.95 12.90
C GLN A 229 6.84 11.27 14.34
N ILE A 230 5.83 10.58 14.87
CA ILE A 230 5.39 10.75 16.26
C ILE A 230 6.54 10.46 17.25
N ILE A 231 7.32 9.40 17.00
CA ILE A 231 8.48 9.06 17.84
C ILE A 231 9.59 10.10 17.71
N ALA A 232 9.86 10.59 16.49
CA ALA A 232 10.89 11.59 16.24
C ALA A 232 10.56 12.96 16.85
N ASP A 233 9.28 13.33 16.91
CA ASP A 233 8.80 14.59 17.49
C ASP A 233 8.49 14.49 18.99
N ALA A 234 8.53 13.29 19.57
CA ALA A 234 8.26 13.10 20.98
C ALA A 234 9.34 13.80 21.83
N PRO A 235 8.95 14.55 22.89
CA PRO A 235 9.91 15.10 23.81
C PRO A 235 10.73 13.97 24.45
N PRO A 236 12.03 14.20 24.74
CA PRO A 236 12.86 13.18 25.35
C PRO A 236 12.22 12.70 26.67
N PRO A 237 12.29 11.39 26.98
CA PRO A 237 11.74 10.88 28.22
C PRO A 237 12.40 11.60 29.40
N PRO A 238 11.63 11.98 30.43
CA PRO A 238 12.17 12.68 31.58
C PRO A 238 13.29 11.87 32.21
N THR A 239 14.38 12.56 32.53
CA THR A 239 15.54 11.97 33.18
C THR A 239 15.13 11.38 34.53
N LYS A 240 15.95 10.46 35.06
CA LYS A 240 15.73 9.90 36.40
C LYS A 240 15.59 11.01 37.45
N ALA A 241 16.41 12.06 37.38
CA ALA A 241 16.34 13.21 38.27
C ALA A 241 15.02 14.00 38.15
N GLU A 242 14.49 14.17 36.93
CA GLU A 242 13.19 14.84 36.71
C GLU A 242 12.01 13.98 37.19
N ARG A 243 12.09 12.66 37.04
CA ARG A 243 11.11 11.72 37.59
C ARG A 243 11.11 11.73 39.12
N ASP A 244 12.29 11.61 39.73
CA ASP A 244 12.45 11.62 41.18
C ASP A 244 12.00 12.96 41.80
N ALA A 245 12.24 14.09 41.10
CA ALA A 245 11.77 15.41 41.53
C ALA A 245 10.25 15.60 41.36
N ALA A 246 9.64 15.02 40.31
CA ALA A 246 8.19 15.04 40.12
C ALA A 246 7.46 14.18 41.15
N ASP A 247 8.00 13.01 41.49
CA ASP A 247 7.46 12.12 42.52
C ASP A 247 7.58 12.73 43.92
N ALA A 248 8.68 13.45 44.21
CA ALA A 248 8.84 14.21 45.45
C ALA A 248 7.85 15.39 45.56
N LYS A 249 7.51 16.05 44.44
CA LYS A 249 6.47 17.09 44.41
C LYS A 249 5.07 16.52 44.59
N LYS A 250 4.75 15.37 43.99
CA LYS A 250 3.46 14.69 44.21
C LYS A 250 3.26 14.27 45.66
N LYS A 251 4.28 13.69 46.30
CA LYS A 251 4.23 13.32 47.72
C LYS A 251 4.05 14.49 48.69
N LYS A 252 4.43 15.71 48.29
CA LYS A 252 4.24 16.94 49.09
C LYS A 252 2.89 17.63 48.85
N GLY A 253 2.09 17.19 47.88
CA GLY A 253 0.79 17.78 47.56
C GLY A 253 -0.42 17.03 48.13
N ASP A 254 -0.19 15.85 48.74
CA ASP A 254 -1.21 15.02 49.39
C ASP A 254 -1.16 15.14 50.94
N GLU A 255 -0.41 16.10 51.49
CA GLU A 255 -0.46 16.53 52.91
C GLU A 255 -1.18 17.88 53.05
#